data_AF-A0AAE4DUX6-F1
#
_entry.id   AF-A0AAE4DUX6-F1
#
_cell.length_a   1.000
_cell.length_b   1.000
_cell.length_c   1.000
_cell.angle_alpha   90.00
_cell.angle_beta   90.00
_cell.angle_gamma   90.00
#
_symmetry.space_group_name_H-M   'P 1'
#
loop_
_entity.id
_entity.type
_entity.pdbx_description
1 polymer ?
#
loop_
_entity_poly.entity_id
_entity_poly.type
_entity_poly.pdbx_seq_one_letter_code
_entity_poly.pdbx_strand_id
1 'polypeptide(L)'
;MTYWMVLCLTYVSSLLSKKSLDLLILSILFIMAAFISPNVSHDFQNYYNGYYNLNGGLFPEPLSKVIFNGAKIWGLDIAASFFALAMISIFLKIKALRKLGIPISLFMMIYFSKLFLLLDLTQVRAAIAVSFCLLAFDSYIKNKRMASTLYIFFAFLFHLSSILFFVIFLFNKNKPNVIVWVLSLLIGVCVSFVDIKSYLLMLMTFIHAPANYFVYLSDGSGLSVNPFNALAVINVFIFLLFCFFNDRIVSDGMHLAFKLYGVSIISFYVFIDFPVLSFRISEFFLVYQVVLLCGLLSSIKYSQRWLYITIIFLYSMVQLYLTYNKASIIEPYSMTINIF
;
A
#
# COMPACT_ATOMS: atom_id res chain seq x y z
N MET A 1 11.78 -12.40 14.67
CA MET A 1 12.78 -13.09 13.80
C MET A 1 12.19 -13.56 12.48
N THR A 2 10.96 -14.09 12.46
CA THR A 2 10.29 -14.62 11.25
C THR A 2 10.27 -13.65 10.06
N TYR A 3 9.86 -12.39 10.27
CA TYR A 3 9.81 -11.40 9.18
C TYR A 3 11.19 -11.15 8.54
N TRP A 4 12.25 -11.07 9.36
CA TRP A 4 13.62 -10.93 8.86
C TRP A 4 14.08 -12.13 8.03
N MET A 5 13.70 -13.35 8.42
CA MET A 5 13.99 -14.56 7.63
C MET A 5 13.28 -14.56 6.27
N VAL A 6 12.01 -14.13 6.23
CA VAL A 6 11.26 -13.99 4.97
C VAL A 6 11.93 -12.96 4.05
N LEU A 7 12.37 -11.83 4.60
CA LEU A 7 13.10 -10.81 3.82
C LEU A 7 14.40 -11.39 3.23
N CYS A 8 15.21 -12.09 4.03
CA CYS A 8 16.41 -12.76 3.53
C CYS A 8 16.10 -13.80 2.44
N LEU A 9 15.00 -14.55 2.57
CA LEU A 9 14.58 -15.50 1.55
C LEU A 9 14.20 -14.81 0.23
N THR A 10 13.49 -13.67 0.29
CA THR A 10 13.17 -12.87 -0.91
C THR A 10 14.41 -12.31 -1.60
N TYR A 11 15.44 -11.95 -0.84
CA TYR A 11 16.73 -11.53 -1.39
C TYR A 11 17.45 -12.66 -2.12
N VAL A 12 17.56 -13.83 -1.48
CA VAL A 12 18.16 -15.02 -2.11
C VAL A 12 17.41 -15.42 -3.38
N SER A 13 16.07 -15.39 -3.36
CA SER A 13 15.27 -15.67 -4.56
C SER A 13 15.49 -14.63 -5.66
N SER A 14 15.62 -13.35 -5.31
CA SER A 14 15.87 -12.28 -6.27
C SER A 14 17.22 -12.44 -6.97
N LEU A 15 18.26 -12.88 -6.24
CA LEU A 15 19.58 -13.15 -6.82
C LEU A 15 19.58 -14.39 -7.72
N LEU A 16 18.93 -15.47 -7.29
CA LEU A 16 18.95 -16.75 -8.00
C LEU A 16 17.92 -16.83 -9.14
N SER A 17 16.86 -16.01 -9.09
CA SER A 17 15.76 -15.97 -10.06
C SER A 17 15.13 -17.34 -10.33
N LYS A 18 15.02 -18.20 -9.30
CA LYS A 18 14.45 -19.55 -9.41
C LYS A 18 12.95 -19.55 -9.12
N LYS A 19 12.15 -20.06 -10.06
CA LYS A 19 10.69 -20.16 -9.92
C LYS A 19 10.23 -20.94 -8.68
N SER A 20 10.98 -21.98 -8.26
CA SER A 20 10.64 -22.77 -7.07
C SER A 20 10.76 -21.96 -5.78
N LEU A 21 11.74 -21.05 -5.70
CA LEU A 21 11.90 -20.16 -4.54
C LEU A 21 10.81 -19.10 -4.51
N ASP A 22 10.43 -18.54 -5.66
CA ASP A 22 9.30 -17.62 -5.76
C ASP A 22 8.00 -18.29 -5.29
N LEU A 23 7.75 -19.55 -5.68
CA LEU A 23 6.60 -20.32 -5.19
C LEU A 23 6.65 -20.54 -3.68
N LEU A 24 7.81 -20.90 -3.11
CA LEU A 24 7.97 -21.06 -1.67
C LEU A 24 7.66 -19.76 -0.92
N ILE A 25 8.20 -18.63 -1.38
CA ILE A 25 7.93 -17.30 -0.80
C ILE A 25 6.43 -17.01 -0.85
N LEU A 26 5.79 -17.19 -2.00
CA LEU A 26 4.36 -16.93 -2.16
C LEU A 26 3.52 -17.82 -1.23
N SER A 27 3.89 -19.07 -1.04
CA SER A 27 3.24 -19.97 -0.09
C SER A 27 3.37 -19.48 1.35
N ILE A 28 4.58 -19.04 1.76
CA ILE A 28 4.80 -18.49 3.10
C ILE A 28 3.95 -17.23 3.31
N LEU A 29 3.99 -16.29 2.37
CA LEU A 29 3.20 -15.07 2.43
C LEU A 29 1.70 -15.36 2.46
N PHE A 30 1.24 -16.33 1.67
CA PHE A 30 -0.14 -16.76 1.70
C PHE A 30 -0.56 -17.30 3.07
N ILE A 31 0.25 -18.17 3.67
CA ILE A 31 -0.04 -18.73 5.01
C ILE A 31 -0.12 -17.60 6.04
N MET A 32 0.82 -16.65 6.01
CA MET A 32 0.81 -15.50 6.94
C MET A 32 -0.48 -14.68 6.81
N ALA A 33 -0.90 -14.36 5.59
CA ALA A 33 -2.09 -13.54 5.34
C ALA A 33 -3.41 -14.30 5.52
N ALA A 34 -3.43 -15.61 5.28
CA ALA A 34 -4.62 -16.44 5.44
C ALA A 34 -4.93 -16.76 6.91
N PHE A 35 -3.89 -16.88 7.74
CA PHE A 35 -3.99 -17.27 9.15
C PHE A 35 -3.45 -16.17 10.07
N ILE A 36 -4.03 -14.98 9.97
CA ILE A 36 -3.73 -13.86 10.86
C ILE A 36 -4.21 -14.21 12.27
N SER A 37 -3.30 -14.16 13.25
CA SER A 37 -3.62 -14.42 14.66
C SER A 37 -4.17 -13.17 15.35
N PRO A 38 -5.04 -13.29 16.38
CA PRO A 38 -5.73 -12.17 17.01
C PRO A 38 -4.85 -11.02 17.50
N ASN A 39 -3.62 -11.33 17.94
CA ASN A 39 -2.70 -10.34 18.50
C ASN A 39 -1.70 -9.79 17.48
N VAL A 40 -1.69 -10.31 16.25
CA VAL A 40 -0.68 -9.95 15.24
C VAL A 40 -1.03 -8.61 14.60
N SER A 41 -2.31 -8.39 14.29
CA SER A 41 -2.76 -7.23 13.53
C SER A 41 -3.58 -6.26 14.39
N HIS A 42 -3.27 -4.97 14.30
CA HIS A 42 -4.03 -3.92 14.99
C HIS A 42 -5.49 -3.81 14.51
N ASP A 43 -5.78 -4.21 13.25
CA ASP A 43 -7.13 -4.18 12.70
C ASP A 43 -7.89 -5.51 12.94
N PHE A 44 -7.25 -6.55 13.51
CA PHE A 44 -7.91 -7.84 13.75
C PHE A 44 -9.19 -7.66 14.57
N GLN A 45 -9.12 -6.88 15.65
CA GLN A 45 -10.27 -6.65 16.53
C GLN A 45 -11.44 -5.99 15.79
N ASN A 46 -11.15 -5.12 14.82
CA ASN A 46 -12.18 -4.50 13.98
C ASN A 46 -12.89 -5.55 13.12
N TYR A 47 -12.15 -6.49 12.53
CA TYR A 47 -12.73 -7.61 11.78
C TYR A 47 -13.51 -8.56 12.69
N TYR A 48 -12.95 -8.92 13.86
CA TYR A 48 -13.59 -9.79 14.84
C TYR A 48 -14.94 -9.22 15.30
N ASN A 49 -14.95 -7.95 15.70
CA ASN A 49 -16.18 -7.26 16.12
C ASN A 49 -17.19 -7.17 14.97
N GLY A 50 -16.74 -6.90 13.75
CA GLY A 50 -17.62 -6.87 12.57
C GLY A 50 -18.23 -8.24 12.24
N TYR A 51 -17.50 -9.32 12.50
CA TYR A 51 -17.91 -10.69 12.18
C TYR A 51 -18.85 -11.29 13.24
N TYR A 52 -18.44 -11.30 14.51
CA TYR A 52 -19.17 -11.97 15.59
C TYR A 52 -20.21 -11.06 16.25
N ASN A 53 -19.88 -9.80 16.53
CA ASN A 53 -20.68 -8.93 17.40
C ASN A 53 -21.85 -8.19 16.70
N LEU A 54 -22.22 -8.61 15.48
CA LEU A 54 -23.44 -8.19 14.75
C LEU A 54 -23.69 -6.67 14.63
N ASN A 55 -22.68 -5.83 14.80
CA ASN A 55 -22.72 -4.43 14.37
C ASN A 55 -22.56 -4.38 12.84
N GLY A 56 -23.61 -4.76 12.11
CA GLY A 56 -23.66 -4.95 10.65
C GLY A 56 -23.28 -3.75 9.77
N GLY A 57 -22.82 -2.65 10.37
CA GLY A 57 -22.27 -1.46 9.73
C GLY A 57 -20.74 -1.41 9.60
N LEU A 58 -19.98 -2.38 10.14
CA LEU A 58 -18.50 -2.33 10.14
C LEU A 58 -17.83 -2.65 8.79
N PHE A 59 -18.54 -3.30 7.87
CA PHE A 59 -18.06 -3.55 6.51
C PHE A 59 -18.89 -2.75 5.50
N PRO A 60 -18.57 -1.47 5.27
CA PRO A 60 -19.31 -0.63 4.33
C PRO A 60 -19.18 -1.11 2.87
N GLU A 61 -18.10 -1.84 2.53
CA GLU A 61 -17.84 -2.24 1.15
C GLU A 61 -18.55 -3.55 0.75
N PRO A 62 -19.29 -3.57 -0.38
CA PRO A 62 -20.17 -4.69 -0.73
C PRO A 62 -19.47 -6.04 -0.85
N LEU A 63 -18.35 -6.14 -1.57
CA LEU A 63 -17.71 -7.45 -1.84
C LEU A 63 -16.98 -7.98 -0.61
N SER A 64 -16.40 -7.11 0.21
CA SER A 64 -15.85 -7.51 1.51
C SER A 64 -16.96 -8.04 2.42
N LYS A 65 -18.11 -7.37 2.48
CA LYS A 65 -19.27 -7.81 3.26
C LYS A 65 -19.78 -9.18 2.79
N VAL A 66 -19.82 -9.42 1.48
CA VAL A 66 -20.21 -10.73 0.92
C VAL A 66 -19.29 -11.85 1.41
N ILE A 67 -17.97 -11.64 1.45
CA ILE A 67 -17.02 -12.65 1.91
C ILE A 67 -17.22 -12.98 3.39
N PHE A 68 -17.26 -11.96 4.25
CA PHE A 68 -17.46 -12.16 5.69
C PHE A 68 -18.82 -12.77 6.01
N ASN A 69 -19.91 -12.26 5.41
CA ASN A 69 -21.24 -12.83 5.62
C ASN A 69 -21.36 -14.23 5.04
N GLY A 70 -20.71 -14.51 3.90
CA GLY A 70 -20.69 -15.83 3.29
C GLY A 70 -20.08 -16.87 4.22
N ALA A 71 -18.90 -16.59 4.80
CA ALA A 71 -18.28 -17.48 5.78
C ALA A 71 -19.22 -17.72 6.99
N LYS A 72 -19.88 -16.67 7.47
CA LYS A 72 -20.82 -16.75 8.61
C LYS A 72 -22.05 -17.60 8.29
N ILE A 73 -22.64 -17.44 7.11
CA ILE A 73 -23.81 -18.23 6.66
C ILE A 73 -23.47 -19.73 6.62
N TRP A 74 -22.22 -20.06 6.30
CA TRP A 74 -21.73 -21.43 6.20
C TRP A 74 -21.22 -21.98 7.54
N GLY A 75 -21.36 -21.22 8.63
CA GLY A 75 -20.90 -21.63 9.96
C GLY A 75 -19.38 -21.71 10.10
N LEU A 76 -18.63 -21.03 9.21
CA LEU A 76 -17.17 -21.04 9.23
C LEU A 76 -16.62 -20.00 10.21
N ASP A 77 -15.38 -20.21 10.66
CA ASP A 77 -14.64 -19.25 11.46
C ASP A 77 -14.19 -18.03 10.62
N ILE A 78 -13.92 -16.88 11.27
CA ILE A 78 -13.42 -15.67 10.59
C ILE A 78 -12.14 -15.93 9.78
N ALA A 79 -11.33 -16.91 10.18
CA ALA A 79 -10.15 -17.36 9.43
C ALA A 79 -10.47 -17.75 7.98
N ALA A 80 -11.66 -18.31 7.71
CA ALA A 80 -12.10 -18.62 6.34
C ALA A 80 -12.23 -17.35 5.47
N SER A 81 -12.64 -16.23 6.07
CA SER A 81 -12.71 -14.93 5.39
C SER A 81 -11.32 -14.41 5.06
N PHE A 82 -10.37 -14.48 6.01
CA PHE A 82 -8.98 -14.09 5.77
C PHE A 82 -8.31 -14.96 4.71
N PHE A 83 -8.53 -16.27 4.75
CA PHE A 83 -8.08 -17.19 3.70
C PHE A 83 -8.58 -16.79 2.32
N ALA A 84 -9.89 -16.54 2.18
CA ALA A 84 -10.49 -16.11 0.91
C ALA A 84 -9.91 -14.78 0.41
N LEU A 85 -9.78 -13.79 1.31
CA LEU A 85 -9.22 -12.47 0.98
C LEU A 85 -7.75 -12.57 0.57
N ALA A 86 -6.93 -13.33 1.30
CA ALA A 86 -5.51 -13.56 1.02
C ALA A 86 -5.33 -14.25 -0.34
N MET A 87 -6.15 -15.26 -0.64
CA MET A 87 -6.12 -15.99 -1.90
C MET A 87 -6.41 -15.05 -3.07
N ILE A 88 -7.45 -14.22 -2.98
CA ILE A 88 -7.80 -13.22 -3.99
C ILE A 88 -6.68 -12.19 -4.14
N SER A 89 -6.22 -11.61 -3.03
CA SER A 89 -5.16 -10.57 -3.03
C SER A 89 -3.90 -11.07 -3.74
N ILE A 90 -3.36 -12.21 -3.31
CA ILE A 90 -2.10 -12.76 -3.81
C ILE A 90 -2.24 -13.21 -5.26
N PHE A 91 -3.33 -13.89 -5.62
CA PHE A 91 -3.57 -14.31 -7.01
C PHE A 91 -3.61 -13.12 -7.97
N LEU A 92 -4.39 -12.08 -7.65
CA LEU A 92 -4.50 -10.89 -8.48
C LEU A 92 -3.17 -10.13 -8.58
N LYS A 93 -2.43 -10.05 -7.47
CA LYS A 93 -1.09 -9.42 -7.43
C LYS A 93 -0.13 -10.14 -8.36
N ILE A 94 -0.01 -11.47 -8.26
CA ILE A 94 0.83 -12.28 -9.15
C ILE A 94 0.41 -12.08 -10.62
N LYS A 95 -0.90 -12.09 -10.91
CA LYS A 95 -1.42 -11.84 -12.25
C LYS A 95 -1.00 -10.47 -12.78
N ALA A 96 -1.05 -9.43 -11.96
CA ALA A 96 -0.62 -8.09 -12.32
C ALA A 96 0.90 -8.03 -12.58
N LEU A 97 1.71 -8.57 -11.67
CA LEU A 97 3.17 -8.58 -11.79
C LEU A 97 3.63 -9.28 -13.07
N ARG A 98 3.02 -10.44 -13.41
CA ARG A 98 3.31 -11.16 -14.66
C ARG A 98 2.98 -10.31 -15.89
N LYS A 99 1.84 -9.61 -15.88
CA LYS A 99 1.43 -8.74 -17.00
C LYS A 99 2.33 -7.52 -17.18
N LEU A 100 2.89 -7.01 -16.09
CA LEU A 100 3.83 -5.90 -16.04
C LEU A 100 5.29 -6.33 -16.30
N GLY A 101 5.58 -7.63 -16.35
CA GLY A 101 6.95 -8.14 -16.51
C GLY A 101 7.85 -7.90 -15.30
N ILE A 102 7.26 -7.75 -14.10
CA ILE A 102 7.98 -7.46 -12.87
C ILE A 102 8.42 -8.77 -12.18
N PRO A 103 9.71 -8.93 -11.81
CA PRO A 103 10.15 -10.10 -11.06
C PRO A 103 9.46 -10.18 -9.68
N ILE A 104 8.83 -11.32 -9.41
CA ILE A 104 7.98 -11.52 -8.22
C ILE A 104 8.80 -11.39 -6.93
N SER A 105 9.95 -12.05 -6.85
CA SER A 105 10.81 -11.98 -5.65
C SER A 105 11.32 -10.58 -5.36
N LEU A 106 11.72 -9.83 -6.38
CA LEU A 106 12.17 -8.44 -6.20
C LEU A 106 11.03 -7.54 -5.74
N PHE A 107 9.84 -7.68 -6.33
CA PHE A 107 8.65 -6.96 -5.88
C PHE A 107 8.31 -7.31 -4.44
N MET A 108 8.28 -8.61 -4.10
CA MET A 108 7.95 -9.07 -2.76
C MET A 108 9.01 -8.64 -1.75
N MET A 109 10.30 -8.55 -2.08
CA MET A 109 11.32 -8.06 -1.15
C MET A 109 11.01 -6.64 -0.66
N ILE A 110 10.68 -5.73 -1.58
CA ILE A 110 10.36 -4.34 -1.24
C ILE A 110 8.96 -4.24 -0.64
N TYR A 111 7.97 -4.86 -1.28
CA TYR A 111 6.57 -4.84 -0.82
C TYR A 111 6.45 -5.44 0.58
N PHE A 112 7.16 -6.53 0.88
CA PHE A 112 7.13 -7.19 2.18
C PHE A 112 7.64 -6.31 3.31
N SER A 113 8.67 -5.49 3.06
CA SER A 113 9.28 -4.65 4.10
C SER A 113 8.34 -3.62 4.73
N LYS A 114 7.24 -3.27 4.05
CA LYS A 114 6.25 -2.31 4.56
C LYS A 114 4.82 -2.67 4.16
N LEU A 115 4.54 -2.67 2.87
CA LEU A 115 3.18 -2.75 2.33
C LEU A 115 2.51 -4.11 2.56
N PHE A 116 3.24 -5.22 2.61
CA PHE A 116 2.64 -6.51 2.94
C PHE A 116 2.18 -6.56 4.40
N LEU A 117 3.02 -6.11 5.34
CA LEU A 117 2.68 -6.09 6.77
C LEU A 117 1.49 -5.17 7.03
N LEU A 118 1.45 -4.04 6.33
CA LEU A 118 0.35 -3.10 6.45
C LEU A 118 -0.91 -3.56 5.72
N LEU A 119 -0.83 -3.89 4.44
CA LEU A 119 -2.00 -4.15 3.60
C LEU A 119 -2.47 -5.60 3.76
N ASP A 120 -1.59 -6.58 3.55
CA ASP A 120 -2.00 -7.99 3.50
C ASP A 120 -2.18 -8.61 4.89
N LEU A 121 -1.59 -8.04 5.96
CA LEU A 121 -1.75 -8.53 7.33
C LEU A 121 -2.61 -7.63 8.22
N THR A 122 -2.78 -6.34 7.89
CA THR A 122 -3.59 -5.42 8.69
C THR A 122 -4.83 -4.95 7.96
N GLN A 123 -4.68 -4.47 6.73
CA GLN A 123 -5.77 -3.88 5.96
C GLN A 123 -6.19 -4.80 4.81
N VAL A 124 -6.56 -6.05 5.11
CA VAL A 124 -6.76 -7.14 4.12
C VAL A 124 -7.67 -6.77 2.94
N ARG A 125 -8.67 -5.91 3.18
CA ARG A 125 -9.55 -5.37 2.13
C ARG A 125 -8.81 -4.45 1.15
N ALA A 126 -7.96 -3.57 1.68
CA ALA A 126 -7.13 -2.66 0.89
C ALA A 126 -6.08 -3.44 0.08
N ALA A 127 -5.57 -4.56 0.57
CA ALA A 127 -4.64 -5.41 -0.19
C ALA A 127 -5.25 -5.90 -1.52
N ILE A 128 -6.51 -6.35 -1.50
CA ILE A 128 -7.22 -6.75 -2.72
C ILE A 128 -7.42 -5.56 -3.65
N ALA A 129 -7.84 -4.42 -3.11
CA ALA A 129 -8.06 -3.21 -3.89
C ALA A 129 -6.77 -2.73 -4.59
N VAL A 130 -5.62 -2.78 -3.90
CA VAL A 130 -4.31 -2.47 -4.48
C VAL A 130 -3.94 -3.47 -5.59
N SER A 131 -4.22 -4.76 -5.41
CA SER A 131 -4.02 -5.76 -6.48
C SER A 131 -4.85 -5.49 -7.73
N PHE A 132 -6.11 -5.04 -7.57
CA PHE A 132 -6.92 -4.58 -8.69
C PHE A 132 -6.37 -3.29 -9.32
N CYS A 133 -5.87 -2.35 -8.52
CA CYS A 133 -5.25 -1.12 -9.03
C CYS A 133 -3.99 -1.42 -9.86
N LEU A 134 -3.19 -2.43 -9.50
CA LEU A 134 -2.06 -2.90 -10.33
C LEU A 134 -2.53 -3.46 -11.68
N LEU A 135 -3.67 -4.16 -11.73
CA LEU A 135 -4.28 -4.61 -13.00
C LEU A 135 -4.88 -3.44 -13.81
N ALA A 136 -5.46 -2.45 -13.13
CA ALA A 136 -5.95 -1.23 -13.74
C ALA A 136 -4.81 -0.42 -14.36
N PHE A 137 -3.67 -0.32 -13.67
CA PHE A 137 -2.44 0.29 -14.13
C PHE A 137 -1.89 -0.40 -15.38
N ASP A 138 -1.75 -1.72 -15.38
CA ASP A 138 -1.34 -2.49 -16.57
C ASP A 138 -2.26 -2.24 -17.77
N SER A 139 -3.58 -2.25 -17.53
CA SER A 139 -4.58 -2.04 -18.57
C SER A 139 -4.51 -0.62 -19.14
N TYR A 140 -4.28 0.37 -18.29
CA TYR A 140 -4.14 1.77 -18.70
C TYR A 140 -2.89 1.99 -19.56
N ILE A 141 -1.75 1.40 -19.19
CA ILE A 141 -0.52 1.46 -20.00
C ILE A 141 -0.78 0.92 -21.40
N LYS A 142 -1.51 -0.20 -21.49
CA LYS A 142 -1.91 -0.88 -22.73
C LYS A 142 -3.08 -0.19 -23.48
N ASN A 143 -3.44 1.05 -23.11
CA ASN A 143 -4.54 1.83 -23.67
C ASN A 143 -5.93 1.18 -23.55
N LYS A 144 -6.11 0.19 -22.67
CA LYS A 144 -7.40 -0.46 -22.41
C LYS A 144 -8.15 0.27 -21.30
N ARG A 145 -8.60 1.50 -21.58
CA ARG A 145 -9.24 2.39 -20.59
C ARG A 145 -10.47 1.75 -19.93
N MET A 146 -11.35 1.11 -20.70
CA MET A 146 -12.53 0.44 -20.15
C MET A 146 -12.15 -0.67 -19.15
N ALA A 147 -11.17 -1.50 -19.49
CA ALA A 147 -10.68 -2.53 -18.57
C ALA A 147 -10.05 -1.90 -17.30
N SER A 148 -9.34 -0.78 -17.44
CA SER A 148 -8.80 -0.03 -16.30
C SER A 148 -9.90 0.49 -15.38
N THR A 149 -10.94 1.12 -15.93
CA THR A 149 -12.12 1.60 -15.21
C THR A 149 -12.82 0.45 -14.47
N LEU A 150 -13.03 -0.68 -15.13
CA LEU A 150 -13.65 -1.86 -14.51
C LEU A 150 -12.82 -2.39 -13.34
N TYR A 151 -11.50 -2.46 -13.48
CA TYR A 151 -10.63 -2.86 -12.38
C TYR A 151 -10.68 -1.88 -11.19
N ILE A 152 -10.74 -0.57 -11.43
CA ILE A 152 -10.94 0.42 -10.36
C ILE A 152 -12.29 0.25 -9.69
N PHE A 153 -13.35 0.03 -10.47
CA PHE A 153 -14.67 -0.23 -9.93
C PHE A 153 -14.69 -1.48 -9.04
N PHE A 154 -14.07 -2.58 -9.47
CA PHE A 154 -13.93 -3.77 -8.62
C PHE A 154 -13.09 -3.51 -7.37
N ALA A 155 -12.01 -2.74 -7.46
CA ALA A 155 -11.23 -2.32 -6.29
C ALA A 155 -12.11 -1.57 -5.28
N PHE A 156 -12.96 -0.67 -5.76
CA PHE A 156 -13.85 0.16 -4.95
C PHE A 156 -14.86 -0.67 -4.15
N LEU A 157 -15.35 -1.76 -4.74
CA LEU A 157 -16.25 -2.69 -4.06
C LEU A 157 -15.60 -3.47 -2.91
N PHE A 158 -14.27 -3.52 -2.83
CA PHE A 158 -13.52 -4.08 -1.71
C PHE A 158 -13.03 -3.01 -0.73
N HIS A 159 -12.63 -1.84 -1.23
CA HIS A 159 -12.13 -0.75 -0.39
C HIS A 159 -12.48 0.61 -0.97
N LEU A 160 -13.25 1.41 -0.23
CA LEU A 160 -13.81 2.69 -0.69
C LEU A 160 -12.73 3.66 -1.22
N SER A 161 -11.59 3.75 -0.52
CA SER A 161 -10.50 4.69 -0.87
C SER A 161 -9.87 4.43 -2.23
N SER A 162 -10.06 3.23 -2.80
CA SER A 162 -9.52 2.90 -4.13
C SER A 162 -10.18 3.69 -5.27
N ILE A 163 -11.31 4.37 -5.02
CA ILE A 163 -11.88 5.35 -5.96
C ILE A 163 -10.86 6.45 -6.31
N LEU A 164 -9.96 6.79 -5.39
CA LEU A 164 -8.92 7.78 -5.64
C LEU A 164 -7.99 7.37 -6.78
N PHE A 165 -7.93 6.07 -7.11
CA PHE A 165 -7.12 5.58 -8.23
C PHE A 165 -7.59 6.10 -9.59
N PHE A 166 -8.79 6.68 -9.71
CA PHE A 166 -9.22 7.40 -10.91
C PHE A 166 -8.28 8.56 -11.31
N VAL A 167 -7.45 9.06 -10.38
CA VAL A 167 -6.37 10.02 -10.68
C VAL A 167 -5.43 9.56 -11.80
N ILE A 168 -5.30 8.24 -12.03
CA ILE A 168 -4.50 7.69 -13.13
C ILE A 168 -4.89 8.28 -14.50
N PHE A 169 -6.17 8.59 -14.71
CA PHE A 169 -6.68 9.14 -15.97
C PHE A 169 -6.30 10.62 -16.19
N LEU A 170 -5.90 11.32 -15.12
CA LEU A 170 -5.37 12.69 -15.23
C LEU A 170 -3.94 12.72 -15.76
N PHE A 171 -3.24 11.58 -15.74
CA PHE A 171 -1.85 11.49 -16.16
C PHE A 171 -1.70 10.85 -17.53
N ASN A 172 -0.96 11.52 -18.42
CA ASN A 172 -0.43 10.90 -19.63
C ASN A 172 0.75 9.97 -19.32
N LYS A 173 1.19 9.19 -20.30
CA LYS A 173 2.32 8.24 -20.19
C LYS A 173 3.68 8.84 -20.57
N ASN A 174 3.69 10.13 -20.94
CA ASN A 174 4.89 10.83 -21.37
C ASN A 174 5.85 11.02 -20.19
N LYS A 175 7.13 11.26 -20.51
CA LYS A 175 8.17 11.55 -19.51
C LYS A 175 7.71 12.68 -18.58
N PRO A 176 7.80 12.49 -17.24
CA PRO A 176 7.36 13.52 -16.29
C PRO A 176 8.27 14.76 -16.38
N ASN A 177 7.67 15.94 -16.29
CA ASN A 177 8.41 17.18 -16.05
C ASN A 177 8.82 17.23 -14.58
N VAL A 178 10.09 16.90 -14.29
CA VAL A 178 10.62 16.81 -12.93
C VAL A 178 10.42 18.10 -12.13
N ILE A 179 10.58 19.26 -12.78
CA ILE A 179 10.43 20.56 -12.12
C ILE A 179 9.02 20.70 -11.53
N VAL A 180 7.99 20.33 -12.29
CA VAL A 180 6.59 20.36 -11.81
C VAL A 180 6.42 19.48 -10.58
N TRP A 181 6.99 18.28 -10.58
CA TRP A 181 6.85 17.33 -9.47
C TRP A 181 7.63 17.77 -8.22
N VAL A 182 8.82 18.34 -8.39
CA VAL A 182 9.59 18.91 -7.28
C VAL A 182 8.89 20.14 -6.70
N LEU A 183 8.38 21.05 -7.54
CA LEU A 183 7.61 22.20 -7.08
C LEU A 183 6.33 21.78 -6.35
N SER A 184 5.59 20.80 -6.88
CA SER A 184 4.40 20.27 -6.21
C SER A 184 4.72 19.63 -4.86
N LEU A 185 5.87 18.94 -4.74
CA LEU A 185 6.36 18.43 -3.47
C LEU A 185 6.68 19.56 -2.49
N LEU A 186 7.40 20.58 -2.93
CA LEU A 186 7.73 21.75 -2.09
C LEU A 186 6.46 22.46 -1.61
N ILE A 187 5.48 22.67 -2.50
CA ILE A 187 4.18 23.23 -2.15
C ILE A 187 3.50 22.34 -1.10
N GLY A 188 3.48 21.02 -1.29
CA GLY A 188 2.92 20.09 -0.31
C GLY A 188 3.58 20.21 1.06
N VAL A 189 4.91 20.28 1.10
CA VAL A 189 5.67 20.48 2.35
C VAL A 189 5.35 21.85 2.98
N CYS A 190 5.28 22.93 2.21
CA CYS A 190 4.87 24.24 2.72
C CYS A 190 3.45 24.20 3.32
N VAL A 191 2.53 23.53 2.64
CA VAL A 191 1.15 23.32 3.12
C VAL A 191 1.14 22.55 4.45
N SER A 192 2.05 21.61 4.66
CA SER A 192 2.14 20.85 5.93
C SER A 192 2.50 21.68 7.17
N PHE A 193 2.94 22.93 6.98
CA PHE A 193 3.19 23.89 8.08
C PHE A 193 2.01 24.86 8.31
N VAL A 194 0.98 24.80 7.47
CA VAL A 194 -0.24 25.60 7.63
C VAL A 194 -1.27 24.75 8.36
N ASP A 195 -1.84 25.28 9.45
CA ASP A 195 -2.93 24.63 10.20
C ASP A 195 -4.27 24.75 9.45
N ILE A 196 -4.39 23.99 8.36
CA ILE A 196 -5.58 23.91 7.51
C ILE A 196 -6.80 23.52 8.34
N LYS A 197 -6.60 22.64 9.32
CA LYS A 197 -7.68 22.17 10.20
C LYS A 197 -8.34 23.32 10.96
N SER A 198 -7.56 24.23 11.55
CA SER A 198 -8.10 25.40 12.24
C SER A 198 -8.82 26.36 11.29
N TYR A 199 -8.30 26.58 10.08
CA TYR A 199 -8.99 27.40 9.08
C TYR A 199 -10.29 26.76 8.60
N LEU A 200 -10.31 25.43 8.42
CA LEU A 200 -11.52 24.71 8.05
C LEU A 200 -12.55 24.78 9.17
N LEU A 201 -12.13 24.62 10.43
CA LEU A 201 -13.01 24.77 11.60
C LEU A 201 -13.64 26.17 11.65
N MET A 202 -12.83 27.21 11.43
CA MET A 202 -13.30 28.60 11.35
C MET A 202 -14.33 28.78 10.23
N LEU A 203 -14.05 28.25 9.04
CA LEU A 203 -14.95 28.31 7.89
C LEU A 203 -16.27 27.59 8.19
N MET A 204 -16.22 26.38 8.76
CA MET A 204 -17.42 25.60 9.11
C MET A 204 -18.28 26.31 10.16
N THR A 205 -17.64 26.98 11.11
CA THR A 205 -18.33 27.81 12.10
C THR A 205 -19.02 29.00 11.43
N PHE A 206 -18.31 29.69 10.52
CA PHE A 206 -18.86 30.84 9.78
C PHE A 206 -20.07 30.48 8.92
N ILE A 207 -20.05 29.33 8.24
CA ILE A 207 -21.16 28.88 7.38
C ILE A 207 -22.27 28.14 8.14
N HIS A 208 -22.22 28.07 9.48
CA HIS A 208 -23.18 27.35 10.32
C HIS A 208 -23.36 25.88 9.89
N ALA A 209 -22.23 25.19 9.63
CA ALA A 209 -22.26 23.78 9.28
C ALA A 209 -22.97 22.95 10.36
N PRO A 210 -23.61 21.83 10.02
CA PRO A 210 -24.22 20.95 11.02
C PRO A 210 -23.18 20.41 12.04
N ALA A 211 -23.59 20.31 13.30
CA ALA A 211 -22.72 19.97 14.44
C ALA A 211 -21.95 18.63 14.27
N ASN A 212 -22.56 17.67 13.56
CA ASN A 212 -21.95 16.37 13.28
C ASN A 212 -20.69 16.47 12.39
N TYR A 213 -20.52 17.53 11.60
CA TYR A 213 -19.29 17.71 10.82
C TYR A 213 -18.10 18.12 11.67
N PHE A 214 -18.34 18.86 12.74
CA PHE A 214 -17.29 19.28 13.66
C PHE A 214 -16.65 18.09 14.36
N VAL A 215 -17.36 16.97 14.53
CA VAL A 215 -16.82 15.72 15.08
C VAL A 215 -15.63 15.21 14.27
N TYR A 216 -15.60 15.44 12.96
CA TYR A 216 -14.48 15.04 12.10
C TYR A 216 -13.28 16.00 12.19
N LEU A 217 -13.46 17.18 12.78
CA LEU A 217 -12.41 18.19 13.00
C LEU A 217 -11.98 18.29 14.46
N SER A 218 -12.86 17.99 15.42
CA SER A 218 -12.53 17.91 16.84
C SER A 218 -11.82 16.58 17.06
N ASP A 219 -10.49 16.63 17.14
CA ASP A 219 -9.67 15.44 17.34
C ASP A 219 -10.06 14.73 18.64
N GLY A 220 -10.75 13.59 18.55
CA GLY A 220 -10.90 12.69 19.70
C GLY A 220 -9.60 11.96 20.04
N SER A 221 -8.58 12.04 19.17
CA SER A 221 -7.38 11.20 19.23
C SER A 221 -6.09 11.92 19.61
N GLY A 222 -6.02 13.26 19.44
CA GLY A 222 -4.81 14.05 19.72
C GLY A 222 -3.58 13.66 18.90
N LEU A 223 -3.73 12.89 17.83
CA LEU A 223 -2.63 12.36 17.02
C LEU A 223 -2.09 13.42 16.06
N SER A 224 -1.12 14.21 16.54
CA SER A 224 -0.32 15.07 15.66
C SER A 224 0.66 14.22 14.84
N VAL A 225 0.61 14.32 13.52
CA VAL A 225 1.58 13.63 12.64
C VAL A 225 2.79 14.51 12.41
N ASN A 226 3.97 13.98 12.72
CA ASN A 226 5.22 14.67 12.38
C ASN A 226 5.47 14.56 10.86
N PRO A 227 5.56 15.69 10.12
CA PRO A 227 5.86 15.70 8.67
C PRO A 227 7.21 15.06 8.34
N PHE A 228 8.16 15.14 9.25
CA PHE A 228 9.53 14.61 9.10
C PHE A 228 9.73 13.28 9.81
N ASN A 229 8.67 12.48 9.96
CA ASN A 229 8.84 11.11 10.43
C ASN A 229 9.77 10.32 9.48
N ALA A 230 10.50 9.35 10.02
CA ALA A 230 11.56 8.65 9.29
C ALA A 230 11.07 7.99 7.98
N LEU A 231 9.84 7.45 7.96
CA LEU A 231 9.25 6.83 6.77
C LEU A 231 8.94 7.87 5.68
N ALA A 232 8.39 9.03 6.06
CA ALA A 232 8.11 10.14 5.16
C ALA A 232 9.39 10.70 4.54
N VAL A 233 10.44 10.89 5.37
CA VAL A 233 11.75 11.38 4.91
C VAL A 233 12.39 10.42 3.91
N ILE A 234 12.39 9.11 4.20
CA ILE A 234 12.93 8.09 3.28
C ILE A 234 12.15 8.08 1.96
N ASN A 235 10.82 8.17 2.03
CA ASN A 235 9.99 8.21 0.83
C ASN A 235 10.26 9.48 0.00
N VAL A 236 10.40 10.64 0.63
CA VAL A 236 10.80 11.87 -0.08
C VAL A 236 12.19 11.72 -0.71
N PHE A 237 13.16 11.20 0.04
CA PHE A 237 14.52 10.99 -0.44
C PHE A 237 14.55 10.12 -1.69
N ILE A 238 13.84 8.98 -1.69
CA ILE A 238 13.77 8.09 -2.86
C ILE A 238 13.10 8.78 -4.05
N PHE A 239 12.04 9.56 -3.82
CA PHE A 239 11.41 10.32 -4.89
C PHE A 239 12.32 11.39 -5.49
N LEU A 240 13.08 12.09 -4.65
CA LEU A 240 14.09 13.05 -5.11
C LEU A 240 15.23 12.35 -5.88
N LEU A 241 15.64 11.14 -5.49
CA LEU A 241 16.57 10.34 -6.29
C LEU A 241 16.00 10.02 -7.67
N PHE A 242 14.70 9.67 -7.77
CA PHE A 242 14.06 9.47 -9.06
C PHE A 242 13.93 10.75 -9.89
N CYS A 243 13.70 11.90 -9.24
CA CYS A 243 13.73 13.20 -9.89
C CYS A 243 15.11 13.49 -10.49
N PHE A 244 16.18 13.24 -9.72
CA PHE A 244 17.56 13.46 -10.14
C PHE A 244 18.00 12.49 -11.25
N PHE A 245 17.65 11.21 -11.13
CA PHE A 245 17.99 10.16 -12.11
C PHE A 245 16.85 9.88 -13.11
N ASN A 246 16.06 10.89 -13.46
CA ASN A 246 14.89 10.75 -14.33
C ASN A 246 15.20 10.15 -15.71
N ASP A 247 16.43 10.28 -16.21
CA ASP A 247 16.85 9.67 -17.48
C ASP A 247 16.89 8.14 -17.46
N ARG A 248 16.91 7.52 -16.26
CA ARG A 248 16.81 6.06 -16.10
C ARG A 248 15.38 5.55 -16.16
N ILE A 249 14.40 6.45 -16.09
CA ILE A 249 12.97 6.18 -16.23
C ILE A 249 12.66 6.20 -17.73
N VAL A 250 12.66 5.01 -18.36
CA VAL A 250 12.66 4.91 -19.83
C VAL A 250 11.34 4.45 -20.43
N SER A 251 10.50 3.74 -19.67
CA SER A 251 9.25 3.17 -20.18
C SER A 251 8.03 3.98 -19.78
N ASP A 252 6.99 3.95 -20.62
CA ASP A 252 5.66 4.51 -20.33
C ASP A 252 5.11 4.08 -18.96
N GLY A 253 5.30 2.80 -18.61
CA GLY A 253 4.90 2.27 -17.32
C GLY A 253 5.66 2.91 -16.16
N MET A 254 6.97 3.09 -16.29
CA MET A 254 7.78 3.76 -15.28
C MET A 254 7.46 5.25 -15.16
N HIS A 255 7.22 5.96 -16.28
CA HIS A 255 6.78 7.35 -16.25
C HIS A 255 5.47 7.52 -15.48
N LEU A 256 4.51 6.62 -15.70
CA LEU A 256 3.23 6.66 -15.00
C LEU A 256 3.38 6.25 -13.53
N ALA A 257 4.16 5.22 -13.22
CA ALA A 257 4.45 4.82 -11.84
C ALA A 257 5.12 5.95 -11.05
N PHE A 258 6.03 6.71 -11.67
CA PHE A 258 6.63 7.90 -11.07
C PHE A 258 5.57 8.95 -10.69
N LYS A 259 4.63 9.25 -11.58
CA LYS A 259 3.55 10.23 -11.32
C LYS A 259 2.65 9.77 -10.18
N LEU A 260 2.27 8.48 -10.17
CA LEU A 260 1.44 7.89 -9.11
C LEU A 260 2.19 7.82 -7.77
N TYR A 261 3.49 7.57 -7.79
CA TYR A 261 4.32 7.67 -6.59
C TYR A 261 4.47 9.13 -6.11
N GLY A 262 4.51 10.10 -7.03
CA GLY A 262 4.42 11.51 -6.68
C GLY A 262 3.11 11.85 -5.96
N VAL A 263 1.97 11.31 -6.44
CA VAL A 263 0.68 11.44 -5.74
C VAL A 263 0.76 10.91 -4.31
N SER A 264 1.37 9.73 -4.09
CA SER A 264 1.57 9.14 -2.75
C SER A 264 2.28 10.10 -1.79
N ILE A 265 3.36 10.74 -2.23
CA ILE A 265 4.16 11.59 -1.35
C ILE A 265 3.50 12.95 -1.16
N ILE A 266 3.02 13.57 -2.23
CA ILE A 266 2.41 14.90 -2.15
C ILE A 266 1.14 14.84 -1.28
N SER A 267 0.32 13.80 -1.42
CA SER A 267 -0.88 13.63 -0.60
C SER A 267 -0.57 13.51 0.88
N PHE A 268 0.56 12.89 1.25
CA PHE A 268 0.95 12.77 2.66
C PHE A 268 1.09 14.16 3.32
N TYR A 269 1.80 15.07 2.66
CA TYR A 269 2.04 16.41 3.20
C TYR A 269 0.82 17.32 3.09
N VAL A 270 0.09 17.28 1.97
CA VAL A 270 -1.11 18.11 1.76
C VAL A 270 -2.21 17.79 2.77
N PHE A 271 -2.36 16.52 3.16
CA PHE A 271 -3.42 16.09 4.09
C PHE A 271 -2.93 15.83 5.51
N ILE A 272 -1.75 16.34 5.90
CA ILE A 272 -1.11 15.95 7.17
C ILE A 272 -1.99 16.21 8.41
N ASP A 273 -2.77 17.29 8.37
CA ASP A 273 -3.72 17.68 9.42
C ASP A 273 -4.89 16.70 9.57
N PHE A 274 -5.04 15.77 8.62
CA PHE A 274 -6.00 14.68 8.61
C PHE A 274 -5.23 13.35 8.59
N PRO A 275 -4.66 12.88 9.72
CA PRO A 275 -3.73 11.74 9.77
C PRO A 275 -4.25 10.50 9.06
N VAL A 276 -5.51 10.14 9.30
CA VAL A 276 -6.16 8.99 8.67
C VAL A 276 -6.16 9.14 7.15
N LEU A 277 -6.49 10.31 6.63
CA LEU A 277 -6.52 10.55 5.18
C LEU A 277 -5.10 10.56 4.59
N SER A 278 -4.17 11.30 5.21
CA SER A 278 -2.78 11.40 4.78
C SER A 278 -2.11 10.04 4.63
N PHE A 279 -2.17 9.20 5.67
CA PHE A 279 -1.58 7.87 5.63
C PHE A 279 -2.28 6.98 4.61
N ARG A 280 -3.62 6.94 4.59
CA ARG A 280 -4.37 6.03 3.70
C ARG A 280 -4.12 6.32 2.23
N ILE A 281 -4.15 7.59 1.82
CA ILE A 281 -3.86 7.94 0.41
C ILE A 281 -2.40 7.64 0.08
N SER A 282 -1.48 8.07 0.95
CA SER A 282 -0.05 7.88 0.70
C SER A 282 0.30 6.39 0.56
N GLU A 283 -0.12 5.56 1.50
CA GLU A 283 0.18 4.13 1.53
C GLU A 283 -0.45 3.38 0.36
N PHE A 284 -1.66 3.80 -0.06
CA PHE A 284 -2.35 3.20 -1.19
C PHE A 284 -1.58 3.38 -2.51
N PHE A 285 -1.06 4.59 -2.76
CA PHE A 285 -0.25 4.87 -3.96
C PHE A 285 1.23 4.49 -3.81
N LEU A 286 1.72 4.20 -2.60
CA LEU A 286 3.12 3.86 -2.36
C LEU A 286 3.54 2.56 -3.09
N VAL A 287 2.58 1.70 -3.46
CA VAL A 287 2.86 0.52 -4.29
C VAL A 287 3.54 0.88 -5.61
N TYR A 288 3.33 2.09 -6.16
CA TYR A 288 3.97 2.52 -7.40
C TYR A 288 5.45 2.88 -7.21
N GLN A 289 5.89 3.20 -6.00
CA GLN A 289 7.32 3.23 -5.65
C GLN A 289 7.94 1.84 -5.87
N VAL A 290 7.26 0.79 -5.40
CA VAL A 290 7.72 -0.60 -5.53
C VAL A 290 7.81 -0.98 -7.00
N VAL A 291 6.76 -0.69 -7.78
CA VAL A 291 6.75 -0.91 -9.24
C VAL A 291 7.93 -0.20 -9.91
N LEU A 292 8.20 1.04 -9.54
CA LEU A 292 9.27 1.84 -10.13
C LEU A 292 10.66 1.30 -9.78
N LEU A 293 10.90 0.93 -8.52
CA LEU A 293 12.14 0.29 -8.07
C LEU A 293 12.35 -1.07 -8.76
N CYS A 294 11.30 -1.88 -8.95
CA CYS A 294 11.45 -3.11 -9.73
C CYS A 294 11.74 -2.82 -11.21
N GLY A 295 11.06 -1.83 -11.79
CA GLY A 295 11.21 -1.44 -13.19
C GLY A 295 12.62 -0.97 -13.53
N LEU A 296 13.32 -0.30 -12.60
CA LEU A 296 14.72 0.11 -12.82
C LEU A 296 15.66 -1.05 -13.14
N LEU A 297 15.37 -2.28 -12.69
CA LEU A 297 16.22 -3.44 -12.96
C LEU A 297 16.44 -3.67 -14.47
N SER A 298 15.47 -3.33 -15.32
CA SER A 298 15.62 -3.46 -16.78
C SER A 298 16.65 -2.48 -17.35
N SER A 299 16.87 -1.34 -16.70
CA SER A 299 17.85 -0.32 -17.09
C SER A 299 19.26 -0.58 -16.55
N ILE A 300 19.42 -1.61 -15.70
CA ILE A 300 20.71 -1.98 -15.09
C ILE A 300 21.38 -3.09 -15.90
N LYS A 301 22.68 -2.90 -16.19
CA LYS A 301 23.52 -3.89 -16.88
C LYS A 301 23.49 -5.23 -16.13
N TYR A 302 23.42 -6.33 -16.87
CA TYR A 302 23.30 -7.66 -16.28
C TYR A 302 24.37 -7.97 -15.21
N SER A 303 25.64 -7.61 -15.48
CA SER A 303 26.77 -7.80 -14.55
C SER A 303 26.68 -7.00 -13.25
N GLN A 304 25.82 -5.98 -13.19
CA GLN A 304 25.63 -5.09 -12.04
C GLN A 304 24.29 -5.32 -11.33
N ARG A 305 23.45 -6.24 -11.83
CA ARG A 305 22.12 -6.49 -11.25
C ARG A 305 22.20 -6.99 -9.81
N TRP A 306 23.19 -7.80 -9.47
CA TRP A 306 23.38 -8.28 -8.10
C TRP A 306 23.60 -7.10 -7.13
N LEU A 307 24.44 -6.12 -7.50
CA LEU A 307 24.71 -4.94 -6.69
C LEU A 307 23.43 -4.12 -6.48
N TYR A 308 22.65 -3.93 -7.54
CA TYR A 308 21.35 -3.26 -7.44
C TYR A 308 20.41 -4.01 -6.49
N ILE A 309 20.28 -5.33 -6.63
CA ILE A 309 19.44 -6.16 -5.76
C ILE A 309 19.90 -6.06 -4.30
N THR A 310 21.22 -6.04 -4.04
CA THR A 310 21.77 -5.84 -2.70
C THR A 310 21.45 -4.46 -2.13
N ILE A 311 21.55 -3.38 -2.91
CA ILE A 311 21.14 -2.04 -2.48
C ILE A 311 19.65 -2.01 -2.11
N ILE A 312 18.80 -2.62 -2.95
CA ILE A 312 17.36 -2.72 -2.66
C ILE A 312 17.09 -3.58 -1.43
N PHE A 313 17.87 -4.63 -1.19
CA PHE A 313 17.77 -5.42 0.04
C PHE A 313 18.11 -4.58 1.27
N LEU A 314 19.20 -3.81 1.26
CA LEU A 314 19.55 -2.90 2.36
C LEU A 314 18.46 -1.86 2.61
N TYR A 315 17.90 -1.28 1.55
CA TYR A 315 16.74 -0.40 1.66
C TYR A 315 15.53 -1.10 2.32
N SER A 316 15.23 -2.32 1.89
CA SER A 316 14.13 -3.13 2.42
C SER A 316 14.36 -3.53 3.89
N MET A 317 15.62 -3.73 4.30
CA MET A 317 15.97 -3.95 5.71
C MET A 317 15.66 -2.71 6.55
N VAL A 318 16.03 -1.52 6.08
CA VAL A 318 15.72 -0.26 6.77
C VAL A 318 14.21 -0.05 6.86
N GLN A 319 13.47 -0.27 5.78
CA GLN A 319 12.00 -0.19 5.78
C GLN A 319 11.36 -1.18 6.75
N LEU A 320 11.84 -2.43 6.77
CA LEU A 320 11.34 -3.45 7.69
C LEU A 320 11.62 -3.07 9.14
N TYR A 321 12.82 -2.59 9.47
CA TYR A 321 13.14 -2.11 10.80
C TYR A 321 12.22 -0.97 11.24
N LEU A 322 12.00 0.03 10.38
CA LEU A 322 11.11 1.15 10.70
C LEU A 322 9.65 0.72 10.87
N THR A 323 9.17 -0.19 10.04
CA THR A 323 7.77 -0.65 10.02
C THR A 323 7.47 -1.63 11.17
N TYR A 324 8.32 -2.65 11.33
CA TYR A 324 8.11 -3.73 12.28
C TYR A 324 8.70 -3.42 13.66
N ASN A 325 9.95 -2.93 13.74
CA ASN A 325 10.63 -2.75 15.03
C ASN A 325 10.38 -1.40 15.68
N LYS A 326 10.21 -0.32 14.90
CA LYS A 326 10.03 1.04 15.44
C LYS A 326 8.57 1.47 15.51
N ALA A 327 7.82 1.26 14.42
CA ALA A 327 6.41 1.64 14.35
C ALA A 327 5.48 0.55 14.92
N SER A 328 5.98 -0.68 15.11
CA SER A 328 5.22 -1.84 15.60
C SER A 328 3.87 -1.98 14.90
N ILE A 329 3.82 -1.83 13.57
CA ILE A 329 2.56 -1.96 12.81
C ILE A 329 1.97 -3.37 12.93
N ILE A 330 2.85 -4.34 13.19
CA ILE A 330 2.48 -5.73 13.35
C ILE A 330 3.27 -6.34 14.52
N GLU A 331 2.61 -7.17 15.29
CA GLU A 331 3.23 -7.92 16.37
C GLU A 331 3.85 -9.23 15.87
N PRO A 332 4.83 -9.80 16.59
CA PRO A 332 5.36 -11.12 16.24
C PRO A 332 4.29 -12.20 16.43
N TYR A 333 4.28 -13.18 15.53
CA TYR A 333 3.56 -14.44 15.78
C TYR A 333 4.18 -15.12 17.01
N SER A 334 3.44 -15.16 18.12
CA SER A 334 3.83 -15.88 19.33
C SER A 334 3.40 -17.34 19.23
N MET A 335 4.29 -18.29 19.56
CA MET A 335 3.96 -19.72 19.65
C MET A 335 3.15 -20.08 20.90
N THR A 336 2.85 -19.12 21.77
CA THR A 336 1.90 -19.30 22.86
C THR A 336 0.50 -19.39 22.27
N ILE A 337 0.06 -20.62 22.02
CA ILE A 337 -1.34 -20.97 21.82
C ILE A 337 -2.03 -20.66 23.15
N ASN A 338 -2.48 -19.43 23.33
CA ASN A 338 -3.51 -19.16 24.33
C ASN A 338 -4.79 -19.75 23.74
N ILE A 339 -5.06 -21.00 24.12
CA ILE A 339 -6.32 -21.67 23.89
C ILE A 339 -7.38 -20.78 24.55
N PHE A 340 -8.18 -20.09 23.73
CA PHE A 340 -9.41 -19.46 24.17
C PHE A 340 -10.54 -20.46 24.05
#